data_AF-A0A8X6MYN6-F1
#
_entry.id   AF-A0A8X6MYN6-F1
#
_cell.length_a   1.000
_cell.length_b   1.000
_cell.length_c   1.000
_cell.angle_alpha   90.00
_cell.angle_beta   90.00
_cell.angle_gamma   90.00
#
_symmetry.space_group_name_H-M   'P 1'
#
loop_
_entity.id
_entity.type
_entity.pdbx_description
1 polymer ?
#
loop_
_entity_poly.entity_id
_entity_poly.type
_entity_poly.pdbx_seq_one_letter_code
_entity_poly.pdbx_strand_id
1 'polypeptide(L)'
;MLSVPSLKDLSAAPIAVTLYNDSKMQQFLKRNKFRLSPNEKWRVLIKKKLPSDVYPLPLQEKIISLMESVNYEFKMWKQQHKTYLGKSFDQRITSKIHWKSDGTIDISKTASFLIQSDVLPMKHRFRLACNYWKNEDILKMWEQMPADLRDDLYKMQKYDIPQHVSNINVIEWLRWYSKRGTSNTDYNQDTVSQATRVQPSRSKRKSQKKLFHRVY
;
A
#
# COMPACT_ATOMS: atom_id res chain seq x y z
N MET A 1 26.82 5.73 1.17
CA MET A 1 26.64 6.94 1.99
C MET A 1 25.20 7.42 1.83
N LEU A 2 24.46 7.58 2.92
CA LEU A 2 23.15 8.23 2.90
C LEU A 2 23.40 9.74 2.88
N SER A 3 23.07 10.43 1.78
CA SER A 3 23.21 11.89 1.73
C SER A 3 22.11 12.55 2.56
N VAL A 4 22.47 13.56 3.35
CA VAL A 4 21.50 14.38 4.08
C VAL A 4 20.57 15.07 3.07
N PRO A 5 19.24 14.96 3.20
CA PRO A 5 18.31 15.59 2.26
C PRO A 5 18.44 17.11 2.33
N SER A 6 18.37 17.80 1.19
CA SER A 6 18.39 19.26 1.19
C SER A 6 17.11 19.83 1.84
N LEU A 7 17.14 21.08 2.31
CA LEU A 7 15.92 21.76 2.78
C LEU A 7 14.81 21.77 1.71
N LYS A 8 15.21 21.80 0.44
CA LYS A 8 14.32 21.67 -0.72
C LYS A 8 13.71 20.27 -0.83
N ASP A 9 14.44 19.21 -0.49
CA ASP A 9 13.90 17.84 -0.38
C ASP A 9 12.91 17.73 0.80
N LEU A 10 13.30 18.26 1.96
CA LEU A 10 12.52 18.19 3.20
C LEU A 10 11.18 18.94 3.10
N SER A 11 11.14 20.05 2.36
CA SER A 11 9.92 20.84 2.15
C SER A 11 9.02 20.32 1.04
N ALA A 12 9.58 19.75 -0.03
CA ALA A 12 8.80 19.38 -1.22
C ALA A 12 7.85 18.19 -0.99
N ALA A 13 8.27 17.18 -0.23
CA ALA A 13 7.45 15.98 -0.01
C ALA A 13 6.19 16.25 0.85
N PRO A 14 6.26 16.98 1.99
CA PRO A 14 5.06 17.40 2.72
C PRO A 14 4.08 18.22 1.86
N ILE A 15 4.60 19.12 1.02
CA ILE A 15 3.76 19.90 0.10
C ILE A 15 3.08 18.98 -0.92
N ALA A 16 3.83 18.06 -1.52
CA ALA A 16 3.30 17.09 -2.47
C ALA A 16 2.19 16.22 -1.86
N VAL A 17 2.38 15.70 -0.64
CA VAL A 17 1.38 14.92 0.09
C VAL A 17 0.14 15.76 0.41
N THR A 18 0.34 17.01 0.85
CA THR A 18 -0.76 17.93 1.17
C THR A 18 -1.59 18.23 -0.07
N LEU A 19 -0.94 18.55 -1.20
CA LEU A 19 -1.60 18.76 -2.48
C LEU A 19 -2.27 17.49 -2.99
N TYR A 20 -1.67 16.31 -2.80
CA TYR A 20 -2.27 15.05 -3.18
C TYR A 20 -3.59 14.82 -2.42
N ASN A 21 -3.61 15.09 -1.11
CA ASN A 21 -4.79 14.90 -0.26
C ASN A 21 -5.86 16.00 -0.43
N ASP A 22 -5.58 17.06 -1.18
CA ASP A 22 -6.54 18.12 -1.50
C ASP A 22 -7.80 17.54 -2.18
N SER A 23 -8.97 18.01 -1.74
CA SER A 23 -10.27 17.49 -2.20
C SER A 23 -10.49 17.68 -3.70
N LYS A 24 -10.05 18.82 -4.28
CA LYS A 24 -10.16 19.07 -5.72
C LYS A 24 -9.22 18.15 -6.50
N MET A 25 -8.02 17.88 -5.97
CA MET A 25 -7.09 16.92 -6.58
C MET A 25 -7.63 15.49 -6.54
N GLN A 26 -8.15 15.06 -5.39
CA GLN A 26 -8.78 13.74 -5.27
C GLN A 26 -10.01 13.59 -6.18
N GLN A 27 -10.84 14.63 -6.32
CA GLN A 27 -11.95 14.64 -7.28
C GLN A 27 -11.47 14.54 -8.73
N PHE A 28 -10.41 15.25 -9.09
CA PHE A 28 -9.81 15.16 -10.43
C PHE A 28 -9.29 13.75 -10.70
N LEU A 29 -8.54 13.15 -9.76
CA LEU A 29 -8.01 11.80 -9.88
C LEU A 29 -9.12 10.75 -10.03
N LYS A 30 -10.21 10.89 -9.27
CA LYS A 30 -11.41 10.03 -9.39
C LYS A 30 -12.05 10.11 -10.77
N ARG A 31 -12.27 11.32 -11.30
CA ARG A 31 -12.91 11.55 -12.62
C ARG A 31 -12.06 11.05 -13.78
N ASN A 32 -10.73 11.11 -13.66
CA ASN A 32 -9.80 10.75 -14.73
C ASN A 32 -9.36 9.27 -14.71
N LYS A 33 -10.10 8.39 -14.00
CA LYS A 33 -9.92 6.92 -13.95
C LYS A 33 -8.45 6.46 -14.03
N PHE A 34 -7.59 7.05 -13.19
CA PHE A 34 -6.25 6.54 -12.90
C PHE A 34 -5.38 6.16 -14.13
N ARG A 35 -5.34 6.97 -15.19
CA ARG A 35 -4.28 6.82 -16.22
C ARG A 35 -2.90 6.78 -15.53
N LEU A 36 -2.05 5.83 -15.94
CA LEU A 36 -0.76 5.56 -15.30
C LEU A 36 0.15 6.79 -15.31
N SER A 37 0.05 7.62 -16.36
CA SER A 37 0.66 8.94 -16.37
C SER A 37 -0.35 10.00 -15.91
N PRO A 38 0.10 10.97 -15.11
CA PRO A 38 -0.60 12.23 -15.02
C PRO A 38 -0.69 12.84 -16.42
N ASN A 39 -1.88 13.36 -16.76
CA ASN A 39 -2.05 14.08 -18.01
C ASN A 39 -1.66 15.55 -17.80
N GLU A 40 -1.41 16.27 -18.90
CA GLU A 40 -1.04 17.70 -18.85
C GLU A 40 -2.03 18.54 -18.02
N LYS A 41 -3.33 18.18 -18.06
CA LYS A 41 -4.37 18.82 -17.26
C LYS A 41 -4.12 18.73 -15.75
N TRP A 42 -3.59 17.60 -15.26
CA TRP A 42 -3.23 17.44 -13.85
C TRP A 42 -2.06 18.34 -13.46
N ARG A 43 -1.02 18.43 -14.31
CA ARG A 43 0.12 19.31 -14.09
C ARG A 43 -0.30 20.78 -14.06
N VAL A 44 -1.16 21.20 -14.98
CA VAL A 44 -1.75 22.56 -14.98
C VAL A 44 -2.51 22.85 -13.69
N LEU A 45 -3.30 21.89 -13.19
CA LEU A 45 -4.02 22.06 -11.92
C LEU A 45 -3.08 22.21 -10.72
N ILE A 46 -1.99 21.43 -10.67
CA ILE A 46 -0.98 21.55 -9.62
C ILE A 46 -0.26 22.91 -9.72
N LYS A 47 0.18 23.30 -10.93
CA LYS A 47 0.83 24.60 -11.15
C LYS A 47 -0.07 25.76 -10.72
N LYS A 48 -1.38 25.69 -10.95
CA LYS A 48 -2.34 26.69 -10.44
C LYS A 48 -2.38 26.77 -8.90
N LYS A 49 -2.06 25.69 -8.19
CA LYS A 49 -1.94 25.66 -6.72
C LYS A 49 -0.53 25.97 -6.21
N LEU A 50 0.45 26.13 -7.10
CA LEU A 50 1.84 26.47 -6.79
C LEU A 50 2.16 27.83 -7.42
N PRO A 51 1.74 28.94 -6.78
CA PRO A 51 1.98 30.28 -7.30
C PRO A 51 3.49 30.54 -7.46
N SER A 52 3.90 31.07 -8.62
CA SER A 52 5.31 31.16 -9.03
C SER A 52 6.13 32.16 -8.21
N ASP A 53 5.47 33.14 -7.61
CA ASP A 53 6.00 34.10 -6.65
C ASP A 53 6.39 33.45 -5.31
N VAL A 54 5.73 32.35 -4.93
CA VAL A 54 6.04 31.60 -3.69
C VAL A 54 6.94 30.40 -3.96
N TYR A 55 6.71 29.71 -5.08
CA TYR A 55 7.41 28.48 -5.43
C TYR A 55 8.18 28.66 -6.74
N PRO A 56 9.52 28.74 -6.70
CA PRO A 56 10.33 28.82 -7.91
C PRO A 56 10.09 27.61 -8.84
N LEU A 57 10.19 27.81 -10.15
CA LEU A 57 9.95 26.74 -11.14
C LEU A 57 10.68 25.42 -10.85
N PRO A 58 11.97 25.41 -10.44
CA PRO A 58 12.67 24.16 -10.11
C PRO A 58 12.12 23.46 -8.87
N LEU A 59 11.42 24.17 -7.97
CA LEU A 59 10.73 23.58 -6.83
C LEU A 59 9.35 23.06 -7.26
N GLN A 60 8.63 23.78 -8.12
CA GLN A 60 7.36 23.30 -8.67
C GLN A 60 7.51 21.96 -9.40
N GLU A 61 8.47 21.86 -10.32
CA GLU A 61 8.72 20.62 -11.07
C GLU A 61 9.08 19.45 -10.15
N LYS A 62 9.81 19.73 -9.06
CA LYS A 62 10.13 18.73 -8.03
C LYS A 62 8.89 18.29 -7.26
N ILE A 63 8.04 19.23 -6.84
CA ILE A 63 6.77 18.91 -6.16
C ILE A 63 5.87 18.09 -7.08
N ILE A 64 5.74 18.48 -8.35
CA ILE A 64 4.96 17.73 -9.35
C ILE A 64 5.49 16.31 -9.44
N SER A 65 6.80 16.12 -9.67
CA SER A 65 7.40 14.78 -9.75
C SER A 65 7.16 13.94 -8.49
N LEU A 66 7.29 14.53 -7.30
CA LEU A 66 6.98 13.83 -6.04
C LEU A 66 5.50 13.46 -5.94
N MET A 67 4.58 14.32 -6.37
CA MET A 67 3.16 13.99 -6.42
C MET A 67 2.88 12.82 -7.38
N GLU A 68 3.62 12.70 -8.47
CA GLU A 68 3.52 11.56 -9.40
C GLU A 68 3.91 10.26 -8.70
N SER A 69 5.03 10.28 -7.95
CA SER A 69 5.49 9.17 -7.12
C SER A 69 4.49 8.81 -6.01
N VAL A 70 3.96 9.79 -5.27
CA VAL A 70 2.93 9.61 -4.24
C VAL A 70 1.70 8.93 -4.84
N ASN A 71 1.24 9.40 -6.00
CA ASN A 71 0.10 8.80 -6.70
C ASN A 71 0.38 7.36 -7.15
N TYR A 72 1.59 7.08 -7.64
CA TYR A 72 2.00 5.75 -8.05
C TYR A 72 2.05 4.79 -6.85
N GLU A 73 2.71 5.19 -5.77
CA GLU A 73 2.81 4.42 -4.52
C GLU A 73 1.42 4.07 -3.98
N PHE A 74 0.53 5.07 -3.93
CA PHE A 74 -0.84 4.86 -3.50
C PHE A 74 -1.62 3.88 -4.40
N LYS A 75 -1.45 3.99 -5.73
CA LYS A 75 -2.09 3.05 -6.66
C LYS A 75 -1.59 1.63 -6.46
N MET A 76 -0.28 1.46 -6.28
CA MET A 76 0.32 0.15 -6.04
C MET A 76 -0.20 -0.46 -4.75
N TRP A 77 -0.18 0.30 -3.66
CA TRP A 77 -0.74 -0.13 -2.38
C TRP A 77 -2.22 -0.49 -2.53
N LYS A 78 -3.03 0.36 -3.17
CA LYS A 78 -4.46 0.09 -3.39
C LYS A 78 -4.67 -1.17 -4.22
N GLN A 79 -3.88 -1.40 -5.25
CA GLN A 79 -3.97 -2.57 -6.12
C GLN A 79 -3.64 -3.86 -5.36
N GLN A 80 -2.62 -3.84 -4.49
CA GLN A 80 -2.27 -4.97 -3.61
C GLN A 80 -3.40 -5.32 -2.64
N HIS A 81 -4.22 -4.33 -2.27
CA HIS A 81 -5.29 -4.48 -1.28
C HIS A 81 -6.70 -4.56 -1.91
N LYS A 82 -6.81 -4.46 -3.24
CA LYS A 82 -8.08 -4.32 -3.98
C LYS A 82 -9.06 -5.46 -3.71
N THR A 83 -8.54 -6.65 -3.45
CA THR A 83 -9.29 -7.90 -3.38
C THR A 83 -10.14 -8.01 -2.12
N TYR A 84 -9.70 -7.34 -1.04
CA TYR A 84 -10.44 -7.28 0.21
C TYR A 84 -10.85 -5.88 0.60
N LEU A 85 -10.15 -4.82 0.20
CA LEU A 85 -10.64 -3.45 0.42
C LEU A 85 -11.66 -3.02 -0.65
N GLY A 86 -11.70 -3.70 -1.80
CA GLY A 86 -12.77 -3.66 -2.79
C GLY A 86 -13.29 -2.25 -3.10
N LYS A 87 -14.62 -2.11 -3.07
CA LYS A 87 -15.34 -0.84 -3.22
C LYS A 87 -15.33 0.00 -1.95
N SER A 88 -15.01 -0.59 -0.80
CA SER A 88 -14.88 0.08 0.51
C SER A 88 -13.72 1.08 0.52
N PHE A 89 -12.85 1.02 -0.49
CA PHE A 89 -11.77 1.97 -0.68
C PHE A 89 -12.27 3.33 -1.19
N ASP A 90 -12.59 4.21 -0.26
CA ASP A 90 -13.06 5.57 -0.50
C ASP A 90 -12.05 6.65 -0.05
N GLN A 91 -12.48 7.90 -0.09
CA GLN A 91 -11.66 9.06 0.29
C GLN A 91 -11.32 9.09 1.79
N ARG A 92 -12.14 8.47 2.64
CA ARG A 92 -11.83 8.37 4.07
C ARG A 92 -10.55 7.58 4.23
N ILE A 93 -10.36 6.49 3.49
CA ILE A 93 -9.11 5.73 3.56
C ILE A 93 -7.93 6.52 2.99
N THR A 94 -8.08 7.20 1.85
CA THR A 94 -6.99 8.02 1.27
C THR A 94 -6.46 9.04 2.28
N SER A 95 -7.34 9.70 3.04
CA SER A 95 -6.95 10.71 4.03
C SER A 95 -6.27 10.15 5.28
N LYS A 96 -6.30 8.83 5.47
CA LYS A 96 -5.73 8.13 6.64
C LYS A 96 -4.43 7.38 6.31
N ILE A 97 -3.94 7.51 5.08
CA ILE A 97 -2.61 7.04 4.73
C ILE A 97 -1.56 7.88 5.44
N HIS A 98 -0.68 7.22 6.16
CA HIS A 98 0.47 7.84 6.79
C HIS A 98 1.60 7.85 5.77
N TRP A 99 2.12 9.04 5.49
CA TRP A 99 3.21 9.24 4.54
C TRP A 99 4.52 9.44 5.30
N LYS A 100 5.61 8.89 4.76
CA LYS A 100 6.96 9.20 5.18
C LYS A 100 7.43 10.51 4.54
N SER A 101 8.51 11.07 5.06
CA SER A 101 9.11 12.31 4.55
C SER A 101 9.64 12.20 3.12
N ASP A 102 9.81 10.98 2.58
CA ASP A 102 10.23 10.74 1.19
C ASP A 102 9.03 10.58 0.22
N GLY A 103 7.79 10.70 0.71
CA GLY A 103 6.59 10.52 -0.09
C GLY A 103 6.19 9.06 -0.32
N THR A 104 6.82 8.10 0.37
CA THR A 104 6.37 6.70 0.41
C THR A 104 5.36 6.48 1.53
N ILE A 105 4.59 5.39 1.47
CA ILE A 105 3.62 5.06 2.51
C ILE A 105 4.35 4.46 3.72
N ASP A 106 4.06 4.98 4.91
CA ASP A 106 4.38 4.29 6.16
C ASP A 106 3.38 3.14 6.35
N ILE A 107 3.75 2.00 5.77
CA ILE A 107 2.92 0.80 5.73
C ILE A 107 2.53 0.35 7.14
N SER A 108 3.46 0.39 8.10
CA SER A 108 3.20 -0.09 9.46
C SER A 108 2.20 0.82 10.18
N LYS A 109 2.42 2.15 10.15
CA LYS A 109 1.49 3.11 10.76
C LYS A 109 0.13 3.09 10.09
N THR A 110 0.11 3.06 8.75
CA THR A 110 -1.12 3.00 7.96
C THR A 110 -1.92 1.75 8.26
N ALA A 111 -1.30 0.56 8.26
CA ALA A 111 -1.97 -0.69 8.57
C ALA A 111 -2.55 -0.68 10.00
N SER A 112 -1.73 -0.30 10.98
CA SER A 112 -2.13 -0.28 12.39
C SER A 112 -3.32 0.68 12.62
N PHE A 113 -3.26 1.88 12.04
CA PHE A 113 -4.37 2.82 12.09
C PHE A 113 -5.65 2.24 11.45
N LEU A 114 -5.54 1.69 10.24
CA LEU A 114 -6.72 1.16 9.52
C LEU A 114 -7.35 -0.05 10.22
N ILE A 115 -6.54 -0.89 10.87
CA ILE A 115 -7.01 -2.03 11.66
C ILE A 115 -7.76 -1.55 12.91
N GLN A 116 -7.27 -0.53 13.60
CA GLN A 116 -7.86 -0.06 14.85
C GLN A 116 -9.03 0.90 14.65
N SER A 117 -9.06 1.63 13.53
CA SER A 117 -10.15 2.55 13.19
C SER A 117 -11.44 1.82 12.80
N ASP A 118 -12.57 2.51 12.82
CA ASP A 118 -13.88 2.05 12.33
C ASP A 118 -14.14 2.41 10.85
N VAL A 119 -13.14 2.99 10.16
CA VAL A 119 -13.22 3.41 8.75
C VAL A 119 -13.50 2.21 7.83
N LEU A 120 -13.05 1.03 8.24
CA LEU A 120 -13.23 -0.22 7.53
C LEU A 120 -14.18 -1.17 8.28
N PRO A 121 -15.09 -1.87 7.59
CA PRO A 121 -15.83 -2.99 8.14
C PRO A 121 -14.93 -4.02 8.82
N MET A 122 -15.42 -4.64 9.91
CA MET A 122 -14.68 -5.64 10.71
C MET A 122 -13.99 -6.71 9.85
N LYS A 123 -14.70 -7.28 8.87
CA LYS A 123 -14.18 -8.28 7.93
C LYS A 123 -12.92 -7.80 7.20
N HIS A 124 -12.90 -6.54 6.78
CA HIS A 124 -11.78 -5.97 6.03
C HIS A 124 -10.61 -5.65 6.94
N ARG A 125 -10.87 -5.17 8.16
CA ARG A 125 -9.83 -4.91 9.16
C ARG A 125 -9.15 -6.20 9.60
N PHE A 126 -9.92 -7.26 9.84
CA PHE A 126 -9.39 -8.59 10.16
C PHE A 126 -8.45 -9.11 9.06
N ARG A 127 -8.88 -9.05 7.79
CA ARG A 127 -8.03 -9.44 6.65
C ARG A 127 -6.76 -8.59 6.54
N LEU A 128 -6.86 -7.29 6.80
CA LEU A 128 -5.71 -6.39 6.83
C LEU A 128 -4.74 -6.77 7.96
N ALA A 129 -5.26 -7.10 9.15
CA ALA A 129 -4.47 -7.58 10.29
C ALA A 129 -3.75 -8.89 9.98
N CYS A 130 -4.42 -9.85 9.33
CA CYS A 130 -3.78 -11.09 8.85
C CYS A 130 -2.65 -10.80 7.86
N ASN A 131 -2.83 -9.85 6.93
CA ASN A 131 -1.81 -9.53 5.93
C ASN A 131 -0.56 -8.87 6.48
N TYR A 132 -0.73 -8.12 7.55
CA TYR A 132 0.37 -7.43 8.22
C TYR A 132 0.79 -8.15 9.50
N TRP A 133 0.34 -9.39 9.71
CA TRP A 133 0.64 -10.26 10.86
C TRP A 133 0.53 -9.54 12.22
N LYS A 134 -0.55 -8.77 12.41
CA LYS A 134 -0.84 -8.05 13.65
C LYS A 134 -1.51 -8.96 14.67
N ASN A 135 -0.77 -9.93 15.21
CA ASN A 135 -1.32 -11.06 15.98
C ASN A 135 -2.28 -10.67 17.11
N GLU A 136 -1.94 -9.65 17.91
CA GLU A 136 -2.80 -9.16 18.98
C GLU A 136 -4.14 -8.62 18.45
N ASP A 137 -4.09 -7.82 17.39
CA ASP A 137 -5.28 -7.30 16.72
C ASP A 137 -6.11 -8.44 16.09
N ILE A 138 -5.45 -9.45 15.50
CA ILE A 138 -6.15 -10.60 14.88
C ILE A 138 -6.94 -11.37 15.95
N LEU A 139 -6.30 -11.71 17.09
CA LEU A 139 -6.95 -12.45 18.17
C LEU A 139 -8.13 -11.66 18.75
N LYS A 140 -7.88 -10.39 19.10
CA LYS A 140 -8.92 -9.49 19.63
C LYS A 140 -10.10 -9.36 18.67
N MET A 141 -9.83 -9.18 17.38
CA MET A 141 -10.88 -9.07 16.37
C MET A 141 -11.65 -10.38 16.19
N TRP A 142 -10.96 -11.52 16.24
CA TRP A 142 -11.58 -12.83 16.10
C TRP A 142 -12.59 -13.11 17.21
N GLU A 143 -12.23 -12.81 18.45
CA GLU A 143 -13.10 -12.97 19.63
C GLU A 143 -14.34 -12.07 19.56
N GLN A 144 -14.17 -10.85 19.08
CA GLN A 144 -15.24 -9.88 18.89
C GLN A 144 -16.08 -10.13 17.62
N MET A 145 -15.68 -11.08 16.78
CA MET A 145 -16.30 -11.31 15.49
C MET A 145 -17.61 -12.09 15.64
N PRO A 146 -18.71 -11.62 15.02
CA PRO A 146 -19.95 -12.38 14.92
C PRO A 146 -19.73 -13.77 14.32
N ALA A 147 -20.51 -14.76 14.77
CA ALA A 147 -20.34 -16.16 14.39
C ALA A 147 -20.56 -16.39 12.88
N ASP A 148 -21.58 -15.75 12.31
CA ASP A 148 -21.87 -15.75 10.87
C ASP A 148 -20.67 -15.26 10.04
N LEU A 149 -19.98 -14.22 10.52
CA LEU A 149 -18.82 -13.68 9.84
C LEU A 149 -17.59 -14.60 9.95
N ARG A 150 -17.44 -15.32 11.07
CA ARG A 150 -16.41 -16.36 11.24
C ARG A 150 -16.68 -17.55 10.32
N ASP A 151 -17.93 -18.01 10.25
CA ASP A 151 -18.35 -19.11 9.37
C ASP A 151 -18.09 -18.78 7.90
N ASP A 152 -18.36 -17.54 7.50
CA ASP A 152 -18.02 -17.01 6.17
C ASP A 152 -16.52 -17.14 5.86
N LEU A 153 -15.65 -16.80 6.82
CA LEU A 153 -14.20 -16.90 6.66
C LEU A 153 -13.74 -18.36 6.60
N TYR A 154 -14.33 -19.25 7.40
CA TYR A 154 -14.05 -20.69 7.36
C TYR A 154 -14.52 -21.34 6.05
N LYS A 155 -15.67 -20.95 5.50
CA LYS A 155 -16.12 -21.42 4.19
C LYS A 155 -15.12 -21.04 3.10
N MET A 156 -14.57 -19.82 3.14
CA MET A 156 -13.52 -19.40 2.20
C MET A 156 -12.25 -20.26 2.31
N GLN A 157 -11.91 -20.74 3.51
CA GLN A 157 -10.81 -21.70 3.71
C GLN A 157 -11.14 -23.08 3.12
N LYS A 158 -12.37 -23.58 3.32
CA LYS A 158 -12.78 -24.93 2.91
C LYS A 158 -12.82 -25.13 1.40
N TYR A 159 -13.19 -24.09 0.65
CA TYR A 159 -13.29 -24.19 -0.81
C TYR A 159 -11.97 -23.90 -1.56
N ASP A 160 -10.87 -23.71 -0.82
CA ASP A 160 -9.54 -23.42 -1.35
C ASP A 160 -9.60 -22.52 -2.60
N ILE A 161 -10.16 -21.31 -2.42
CA ILE A 161 -10.21 -20.29 -3.46
C ILE A 161 -9.09 -19.26 -3.19
N PRO A 162 -7.79 -19.62 -3.30
CA PRO A 162 -6.69 -18.68 -3.12
C PRO A 162 -6.51 -17.90 -4.42
N GLN A 163 -7.44 -17.02 -4.74
CA GLN A 163 -7.19 -16.08 -5.85
C GLN A 163 -6.12 -15.06 -5.46
N HIS A 164 -5.86 -14.84 -4.16
CA HIS A 164 -5.06 -13.71 -3.66
C HIS A 164 -4.27 -14.02 -2.37
N VAL A 165 -3.07 -13.41 -2.25
CA VAL A 165 -2.16 -13.50 -1.07
C VAL A 165 -2.87 -13.15 0.24
N SER A 166 -3.85 -12.25 0.19
CA SER A 166 -4.61 -11.89 1.38
C SER A 166 -5.47 -12.99 1.96
N ASN A 167 -5.98 -13.87 1.10
CA ASN A 167 -6.74 -15.02 1.54
C ASN A 167 -5.79 -16.10 2.06
N ILE A 168 -4.58 -16.20 1.50
CA ILE A 168 -3.55 -17.12 1.99
C ILE A 168 -3.22 -16.81 3.45
N ASN A 169 -2.94 -15.54 3.80
CA ASN A 169 -2.60 -15.19 5.19
C ASN A 169 -3.75 -15.46 6.17
N VAL A 170 -5.00 -15.23 5.75
CA VAL A 170 -6.19 -15.59 6.55
C VAL A 170 -6.29 -17.11 6.71
N ILE A 171 -6.12 -17.87 5.63
CA ILE A 171 -6.15 -19.33 5.63
C ILE A 171 -5.05 -19.90 6.53
N GLU A 172 -3.83 -19.38 6.44
CA GLU A 172 -2.71 -19.79 7.28
C GLU A 172 -2.99 -19.51 8.76
N TRP A 173 -3.52 -18.32 9.06
CA TRP A 173 -3.91 -18.00 10.43
C TRP A 173 -5.04 -18.92 10.94
N LEU A 174 -6.06 -19.20 10.13
CA LEU A 174 -7.15 -20.12 10.50
C LEU A 174 -6.63 -21.55 10.71
N ARG A 175 -5.74 -22.05 9.83
CA ARG A 175 -5.08 -23.36 10.00
C ARG A 175 -4.33 -23.44 11.31
N TRP A 176 -3.59 -22.40 11.65
CA TRP A 176 -2.88 -22.29 12.91
C TRP A 176 -3.84 -22.26 14.11
N TYR A 177 -4.88 -21.42 14.05
CA TYR A 177 -5.86 -21.25 15.13
C TYR A 177 -6.59 -22.57 15.43
N SER A 178 -7.02 -23.29 14.39
CA SER A 178 -7.67 -24.59 14.53
C SER A 178 -6.76 -25.66 15.16
N LYS A 179 -5.45 -25.63 14.88
CA LYS A 179 -4.48 -26.55 15.51
C LYS A 179 -4.32 -26.25 17.01
N ARG A 180 -4.34 -24.99 17.42
CA ARG A 180 -4.27 -24.61 18.84
C ARG A 180 -5.48 -25.06 19.66
N GLY A 181 -6.67 -25.10 19.05
CA GLY A 181 -7.85 -25.70 19.66
C GLY A 181 -7.72 -27.22 19.90
N THR A 182 -6.77 -27.87 19.22
CA THR A 182 -6.49 -29.31 19.34
C THR A 182 -5.20 -29.65 20.10
N SER A 183 -4.27 -28.70 20.28
CA SER A 183 -3.01 -28.90 20.99
C SER A 183 -2.42 -27.60 21.53
N ASN A 184 -2.09 -27.64 22.82
CA ASN A 184 -1.65 -26.50 23.63
C ASN A 184 -0.14 -26.25 23.46
N THR A 185 0.31 -25.58 22.40
CA THR A 185 1.71 -25.10 22.27
C THR A 185 1.86 -23.78 21.51
N ASP A 186 2.89 -23.02 21.91
CA ASP A 186 3.17 -21.65 21.48
C ASP A 186 3.80 -21.52 20.08
N TYR A 187 3.37 -20.48 19.34
CA TYR A 187 3.91 -20.15 18.03
C TYR A 187 5.13 -19.23 18.17
N ASN A 188 6.31 -19.82 18.00
CA ASN A 188 7.57 -19.09 17.94
C ASN A 188 7.69 -18.29 16.64
N GLN A 189 8.20 -17.05 16.74
CA GLN A 189 8.42 -16.11 15.63
C GLN A 189 9.37 -16.63 14.54
N ASP A 190 10.10 -17.73 14.79
CA ASP A 190 11.15 -18.24 13.90
C ASP A 190 10.66 -18.94 12.64
N THR A 191 9.40 -19.39 12.58
CA THR A 191 8.88 -20.07 11.38
C THR A 191 8.62 -19.11 10.21
N VAL A 192 8.51 -17.80 10.48
CA VAL A 192 8.23 -16.76 9.45
C VAL A 192 9.49 -16.31 8.73
N SER A 193 10.68 -16.41 9.35
CA SER A 193 11.95 -16.04 8.73
C SER A 193 12.27 -16.87 7.47
N GLN A 194 11.70 -18.07 7.33
CA GLN A 194 11.88 -18.90 6.14
C GLN A 194 10.93 -18.53 4.98
N ALA A 195 9.76 -17.94 5.25
CA ALA A 195 8.81 -17.51 4.20
C ALA A 195 9.24 -16.21 3.50
N THR A 196 10.05 -15.37 4.15
CA THR A 196 10.64 -14.16 3.56
C THR A 196 11.86 -14.42 2.66
N ARG A 197 12.33 -15.67 2.53
CA ARG A 197 13.52 -15.99 1.70
C ARG A 197 13.23 -16.22 0.21
N VAL A 198 11.97 -16.15 -0.22
CA VAL A 198 11.61 -16.24 -1.65
C VAL A 198 11.07 -14.89 -2.14
N GLN A 199 11.93 -13.88 -2.15
CA GLN A 199 11.86 -12.86 -3.20
C GLN A 199 12.72 -13.36 -4.38
N PRO A 200 12.19 -13.46 -5.61
CA PRO A 200 13.05 -13.67 -6.76
C PRO A 200 13.94 -12.44 -6.95
N SER A 201 15.23 -12.68 -6.72
CA SER A 201 16.34 -11.90 -7.23
C SER A 201 16.06 -11.42 -8.65
N ARG A 202 16.27 -10.12 -8.90
CA ARG A 202 16.46 -9.55 -10.24
C ARG A 202 17.48 -10.39 -11.00
N SER A 203 16.99 -11.20 -11.93
CA SER A 203 17.82 -11.91 -12.91
C SER A 203 18.47 -10.90 -13.85
N LYS A 204 19.79 -11.01 -13.92
CA LYS A 204 20.74 -10.25 -14.73
C LYS A 204 20.29 -10.19 -16.19
N ARG A 205 20.12 -8.98 -16.74
CA ARG A 205 20.21 -8.76 -18.19
C ARG A 205 21.65 -9.09 -18.60
N LYS A 206 21.86 -10.30 -19.15
CA LYS A 206 23.06 -10.64 -19.90
C LYS A 206 23.10 -9.77 -21.14
N SER A 207 24.15 -8.96 -21.22
CA SER A 207 24.65 -8.31 -22.42
C SER A 207 24.84 -9.35 -23.52
N GLN A 208 24.13 -9.22 -24.63
CA GLN A 208 24.59 -9.75 -25.92
C GLN A 208 25.02 -8.58 -26.78
N LYS A 209 26.34 -8.37 -26.83
CA LYS A 209 27.02 -7.74 -27.94
C LYS A 209 26.91 -8.69 -29.14
N LYS A 210 26.30 -8.23 -30.24
CA LYS A 210 26.68 -8.58 -31.61
C LYS A 210 26.85 -7.23 -32.33
N LEU A 211 28.09 -6.78 -32.47
CA LEU A 211 28.89 -6.93 -33.69
C LEU A 211 28.16 -6.42 -34.94
N PHE A 212 28.31 -5.12 -35.20
CA PHE A 212 28.44 -4.57 -36.54
C PHE A 212 29.62 -3.58 -36.51
N HIS A 213 30.76 -4.02 -37.05
CA HIS A 213 31.74 -3.13 -37.69
C HIS A 213 31.23 -2.91 -39.12
N ARG A 214 31.11 -1.65 -39.57
CA ARG A 214 32.00 -0.93 -40.53
C ARG A 214 32.13 -1.72 -41.85
N VAL A 215 31.91 -1.16 -43.04
CA VAL A 215 32.71 -0.14 -43.74
C VAL A 215 31.91 0.39 -44.96
N TYR A 216 32.24 1.63 -45.35
CA TYR A 216 31.89 2.42 -46.56
C TYR A 216 30.64 3.29 -46.46
#